data_AF-A0A4Y1ZIR4-F1
#
_entry.id   AF-A0A4Y1ZIR4-F1
#
_cell.length_a   1.000
_cell.length_b   1.000
_cell.length_c   1.000
_cell.angle_alpha   90.00
_cell.angle_beta   90.00
_cell.angle_gamma   90.00
#
_symmetry.space_group_name_H-M   'P 1'
#
loop_
_entity.id
_entity.type
_entity.pdbx_description
1 polymer ?
#
loop_
_entity_poly.entity_id
_entity_poly.type
_entity_poly.pdbx_seq_one_letter_code
_entity_poly.pdbx_strand_id
1 'polypeptide(L)'
;MSIRDTEILINKDDKENRITKSDVKEVFMEDHTVVITGKKGQELLREKTDIKKAKVREGFLYHHYPWSEQDPYADDYKLWTLEDRTVGENVNAILYERRKAIREGDKKKIKHLRMDLNELGFVVKDKGEDQYIRNFHN
;
A
#
# COMPACT_ATOMS: atom_id res chain seq x y z
N MET A 1 -15.74 -2.60 1.04
CA MET A 1 -15.44 -1.38 0.27
C MET A 1 -16.57 -1.14 -0.71
N SER A 2 -17.03 0.11 -0.83
CA SER A 2 -18.02 0.55 -1.83
C SER A 2 -17.36 1.61 -2.70
N ILE A 3 -17.48 1.46 -4.02
CA ILE A 3 -16.93 2.39 -5.01
C ILE A 3 -18.09 3.27 -5.49
N ARG A 4 -17.89 4.59 -5.53
CA ARG A 4 -18.85 5.58 -6.02
C ARG A 4 -18.14 6.54 -6.97
N ASP A 5 -18.91 7.36 -7.67
CA ASP A 5 -18.39 8.26 -8.73
C ASP A 5 -17.37 9.29 -8.22
N THR A 6 -17.44 9.68 -6.95
CA THR A 6 -16.60 10.73 -6.36
C THR A 6 -15.77 10.26 -5.18
N GLU A 7 -16.05 9.08 -4.62
CA GLU A 7 -15.41 8.58 -3.41
C GLU A 7 -15.40 7.05 -3.34
N ILE A 8 -14.50 6.54 -2.53
CA ILE A 8 -14.45 5.13 -2.14
C ILE A 8 -14.66 5.07 -0.63
N LEU A 9 -15.65 4.30 -0.22
CA LEU A 9 -15.97 4.09 1.19
C LEU A 9 -15.40 2.75 1.66
N ILE A 10 -14.67 2.80 2.76
CA ILE A 10 -14.01 1.66 3.38
C ILE A 10 -14.59 1.53 4.78
N ASN A 11 -15.36 0.47 4.99
CA ASN A 11 -15.85 0.09 6.32
C ASN A 11 -14.94 -1.00 6.85
N LYS A 12 -14.10 -0.66 7.82
CA LYS A 12 -13.18 -1.60 8.45
C LYS A 12 -12.92 -1.20 9.90
N ASP A 13 -12.90 -2.19 10.79
CA ASP A 13 -12.60 -2.01 12.22
C ASP A 13 -13.52 -0.95 12.89
N ASP A 14 -14.82 -0.97 12.55
CA ASP A 14 -15.85 0.00 12.98
C ASP A 14 -15.53 1.48 12.67
N LYS A 15 -14.60 1.71 11.76
CA LYS A 15 -14.27 3.03 11.23
C LYS A 15 -14.66 3.11 9.76
N GLU A 16 -15.40 4.16 9.43
CA GLU A 16 -15.64 4.55 8.04
C GLU A 16 -14.50 5.46 7.61
N ASN A 17 -13.69 4.98 6.66
CA ASN A 17 -12.68 5.78 5.99
C ASN A 17 -13.14 6.09 4.58
N ARG A 18 -12.87 7.33 4.14
CA ARG A 18 -13.21 7.81 2.80
C ARG A 18 -11.95 8.20 2.05
N ILE A 19 -11.84 7.74 0.80
CA ILE A 19 -10.85 8.20 -0.17
C ILE A 19 -11.60 8.99 -1.24
N THR A 20 -11.23 10.26 -1.45
CA THR A 20 -11.82 11.04 -2.54
C THR A 20 -11.21 10.62 -3.87
N LYS A 21 -12.01 10.62 -4.94
CA LYS A 21 -11.51 10.27 -6.28
C LYS A 21 -10.41 11.21 -6.76
N SER A 22 -10.44 12.49 -6.35
CA SER A 22 -9.39 13.46 -6.64
C SER A 22 -8.04 13.11 -6.03
N ASP A 23 -8.01 12.35 -4.93
CA ASP A 23 -6.76 11.92 -4.29
C ASP A 23 -6.15 10.70 -5.00
N VAL A 24 -6.97 9.90 -5.70
CA VAL A 24 -6.54 8.66 -6.35
C VAL A 24 -5.67 8.96 -7.57
N LYS A 25 -4.49 8.36 -7.61
CA LYS A 25 -3.60 8.37 -8.77
C LYS A 25 -3.77 7.11 -9.61
N GLU A 26 -3.70 5.95 -8.98
CA GLU A 26 -3.77 4.65 -9.64
C GLU A 26 -4.40 3.61 -8.72
N VAL A 27 -5.16 2.68 -9.30
CA VAL A 27 -5.69 1.50 -8.64
C VAL A 27 -5.18 0.26 -9.34
N PHE A 28 -4.68 -0.70 -8.59
CA PHE A 28 -4.28 -2.00 -9.15
C PHE A 28 -4.56 -3.12 -8.15
N MET A 29 -4.33 -4.35 -8.60
CA MET A 29 -4.48 -5.53 -7.76
C MET A 29 -3.32 -6.50 -7.99
N GLU A 30 -2.70 -6.89 -6.88
CA GLU A 30 -1.62 -7.89 -6.80
C GLU A 30 -1.98 -8.89 -5.70
N ASP A 31 -1.73 -10.18 -5.90
CA ASP A 31 -1.88 -11.22 -4.86
C ASP A 31 -3.15 -11.11 -3.99
N HIS A 32 -4.32 -11.00 -4.63
CA HIS A 32 -5.61 -10.85 -3.95
C HIS A 32 -5.73 -9.59 -3.07
N THR A 33 -4.88 -8.59 -3.32
CA THR A 33 -4.81 -7.35 -2.57
C THR A 33 -5.08 -6.17 -3.52
N VAL A 34 -6.12 -5.40 -3.21
CA VAL A 34 -6.42 -4.14 -3.90
C VAL A 34 -5.54 -3.06 -3.30
N VAL A 35 -4.85 -2.32 -4.17
CA VAL A 35 -4.00 -1.19 -3.79
C VAL A 35 -4.52 0.07 -4.46
N ILE A 36 -4.72 1.12 -3.66
CA ILE A 36 -5.08 2.45 -4.14
C ILE A 36 -3.93 3.38 -3.76
N THR A 37 -3.37 4.05 -4.75
CA THR A 37 -2.27 5.00 -4.54
C THR A 37 -2.74 6.44 -4.69
N GLY A 38 -2.12 7.33 -3.92
CA GLY A 38 -2.40 8.76 -3.95
C GLY A 38 -1.54 9.51 -4.96
N LYS A 39 -1.84 10.79 -5.18
CA LYS A 39 -1.10 11.65 -6.13
C LYS A 39 0.40 11.75 -5.87
N LYS A 40 0.85 11.65 -4.62
CA LYS A 40 2.28 11.66 -4.28
C LYS A 40 2.92 10.28 -4.40
N GLY A 41 2.15 9.24 -4.70
CA GLY A 41 2.64 7.86 -4.75
C GLY A 41 2.53 7.11 -3.42
N GLN A 42 1.93 7.69 -2.38
CA GLN A 42 1.62 7.00 -1.13
C GLN A 42 0.55 5.91 -1.31
N GLU A 43 0.52 4.88 -0.47
CA GLU A 43 -0.63 3.97 -0.38
C GLU A 43 -1.76 4.67 0.39
N LEU A 44 -2.93 4.84 -0.22
CA LEU A 44 -4.16 5.27 0.43
C LEU A 44 -4.96 4.06 0.96
N LEU A 45 -4.81 2.91 0.29
CA LEU A 45 -5.42 1.65 0.70
C LEU A 45 -4.56 0.47 0.25
N ARG A 46 -4.47 -0.54 1.10
CA ARG A 46 -3.95 -1.88 0.76
C ARG A 46 -4.78 -2.93 1.49
N GLU A 47 -5.69 -3.60 0.78
CA GLU A 47 -6.66 -4.48 1.41
C GLU A 47 -6.82 -5.80 0.67
N LYS A 48 -6.79 -6.90 1.43
CA LYS A 48 -7.03 -8.24 0.91
C LYS A 48 -8.51 -8.41 0.59
N THR A 49 -8.80 -9.13 -0.50
CA THR A 49 -10.15 -9.43 -0.93
C THR A 49 -10.21 -10.80 -1.60
N ASP A 50 -11.30 -11.52 -1.38
CA ASP A 50 -11.61 -12.77 -2.08
C ASP A 50 -12.29 -12.53 -3.44
N ILE A 51 -12.54 -11.25 -3.79
CA ILE A 51 -13.14 -10.88 -5.07
C ILE A 51 -12.08 -11.02 -6.18
N LYS A 52 -12.45 -11.70 -7.27
CA LYS A 52 -11.57 -11.87 -8.44
C LYS A 52 -11.17 -10.53 -9.06
N LYS A 53 -9.92 -10.43 -9.53
CA LYS A 53 -9.35 -9.23 -10.18
C LYS A 53 -10.25 -8.62 -11.26
N ALA A 54 -10.85 -9.45 -12.12
CA ALA A 54 -11.74 -8.99 -13.18
C ALA A 54 -12.94 -8.18 -12.64
N LYS A 55 -13.57 -8.67 -11.57
CA LYS A 55 -14.73 -8.00 -10.95
C LYS A 55 -14.34 -6.72 -10.20
N VAL A 56 -13.18 -6.71 -9.55
CA VAL A 56 -12.62 -5.50 -8.93
C VAL A 56 -12.35 -4.44 -10.00
N ARG A 57 -11.66 -4.83 -11.08
CA ARG A 57 -11.36 -3.99 -12.23
C ARG A 57 -12.62 -3.38 -12.84
N GLU A 58 -13.62 -4.20 -13.13
CA GLU A 58 -14.90 -3.75 -13.67
C GLU A 58 -15.57 -2.69 -12.77
N GLY A 59 -15.57 -2.89 -11.45
CA GLY A 59 -16.13 -1.93 -10.50
C GLY A 59 -15.40 -0.57 -10.52
N PHE A 60 -14.07 -0.57 -10.55
CA PHE A 60 -13.30 0.67 -10.64
C PHE A 60 -13.48 1.37 -11.99
N LEU A 61 -13.45 0.63 -13.10
CA LEU A 61 -13.65 1.18 -14.44
C LEU A 61 -15.06 1.73 -14.66
N TYR A 62 -16.08 1.07 -14.11
CA TYR A 62 -17.46 1.54 -14.17
C TYR A 62 -17.62 2.93 -13.56
N HIS A 63 -16.93 3.21 -12.44
CA HIS A 63 -16.91 4.52 -11.80
C HIS A 63 -15.77 5.43 -12.31
N HIS A 64 -15.14 5.09 -13.43
CA HIS A 64 -14.07 5.84 -14.09
C HIS A 64 -12.86 6.16 -13.18
N TYR A 65 -12.44 5.19 -12.34
CA TYR A 65 -11.16 5.28 -11.63
C TYR A 65 -10.00 4.84 -12.54
N PRO A 66 -8.80 5.41 -12.35
CA PRO A 66 -7.61 4.94 -13.05
C PRO A 66 -7.27 3.53 -12.59
N TRP A 67 -7.20 2.60 -13.53
CA TRP A 67 -6.86 1.21 -13.29
C TRP A 67 -5.60 0.82 -14.05
N SER A 68 -4.66 0.19 -13.35
CA SER A 68 -3.46 -0.39 -13.91
C SER A 68 -3.49 -1.92 -13.77
N GLU A 69 -3.05 -2.60 -14.82
CA GLU A 69 -3.00 -4.06 -14.84
C GLU A 69 -1.88 -4.62 -13.95
N GLN A 70 -0.89 -3.81 -13.61
CA GLN A 70 0.22 -4.17 -12.72
C GLN A 70 0.55 -3.01 -11.78
N ASP A 71 1.39 -3.24 -10.77
CA ASP A 71 1.91 -2.13 -9.97
C ASP A 71 2.74 -1.19 -10.86
N PRO A 72 2.34 0.08 -11.03
CA PRO A 72 3.10 1.03 -11.84
C PRO A 72 4.45 1.41 -11.21
N TYR A 73 4.67 1.11 -9.93
CA TYR A 73 5.89 1.44 -9.20
C TYR A 73 6.83 0.22 -9.03
N ALA A 74 6.57 -0.88 -9.73
CA ALA A 74 7.30 -2.15 -9.53
C ALA A 74 8.83 -1.98 -9.64
N ASP A 75 9.29 -1.15 -10.57
CA ASP A 75 10.72 -0.91 -10.83
C ASP A 75 11.38 0.07 -9.85
N ASP A 76 10.59 0.79 -9.04
CA ASP A 76 11.10 1.75 -8.05
C ASP A 76 11.50 1.10 -6.73
N TYR A 77 11.07 -0.14 -6.51
CA TYR A 77 11.32 -0.87 -5.27
C TYR A 77 12.76 -1.39 -5.22
N LYS A 78 13.43 -1.14 -4.09
CA LYS A 78 14.77 -1.63 -3.80
C LYS A 78 14.76 -2.46 -2.54
N LEU A 79 15.59 -3.51 -2.50
CA LEU A 79 15.76 -4.34 -1.32
C LEU A 79 16.37 -3.50 -0.19
N TRP A 80 15.69 -3.43 0.95
CA TRP A 80 16.22 -2.79 2.15
C TRP A 80 17.20 -3.73 2.88
N THR A 81 18.33 -3.18 3.30
CA THR A 81 19.33 -3.86 4.14
C THR A 81 19.66 -3.02 5.37
N LEU A 82 20.31 -3.62 6.38
CA LEU A 82 20.70 -2.88 7.60
C LEU A 82 21.71 -1.76 7.31
N GLU A 83 22.44 -1.88 6.21
CA GLU A 83 23.46 -0.94 5.77
C GLU A 83 22.89 0.12 4.80
N ASP A 84 21.59 0.09 4.54
CA ASP A 84 20.95 1.02 3.62
C ASP A 84 20.98 2.45 4.18
N ARG A 85 21.87 3.27 3.62
CA ARG A 85 22.04 4.69 3.97
C ARG A 85 21.10 5.61 3.20
N THR A 86 20.28 5.08 2.30
CA THR A 86 19.32 5.88 1.54
C THR A 86 18.07 6.23 2.36
N VAL A 87 17.88 5.55 3.50
CA VAL A 87 16.84 5.82 4.48
C VAL A 87 17.43 6.51 5.72
N GLY A 88 16.69 7.46 6.31
CA GLY A 88 17.08 8.09 7.56
C GLY A 88 16.97 7.13 8.76
N GLU A 89 17.63 7.48 9.87
CA GLU A 89 17.70 6.64 11.08
C GLU A 89 16.31 6.20 11.60
N ASN A 90 15.33 7.12 11.61
CA ASN A 90 13.96 6.83 12.04
C ASN A 90 13.29 5.75 11.16
N VAL A 91 13.39 5.89 9.84
CA VAL A 91 12.83 4.93 8.88
C VAL A 91 13.53 3.58 9.01
N ASN A 92 14.84 3.58 9.19
CA ASN A 92 15.62 2.37 9.39
C ASN A 92 15.21 1.62 10.67
N ALA A 93 14.97 2.34 11.77
CA ALA A 93 14.49 1.75 13.02
C ALA A 93 13.12 1.09 12.86
N ILE A 94 12.19 1.72 12.15
CA ILE A 94 10.86 1.15 11.87
C ILE A 94 10.97 -0.09 10.98
N LEU A 95 11.80 -0.05 9.93
CA LEU A 95 12.04 -1.21 9.05
C LEU A 95 12.64 -2.39 9.81
N TYR A 96 13.56 -2.12 10.75
CA TYR A 96 14.14 -3.14 11.60
C TYR A 96 13.12 -3.77 12.55
N GLU A 97 12.32 -2.96 13.24
CA GLU A 97 11.23 -3.46 14.09
C GLU A 97 10.18 -4.24 13.28
N ARG A 98 9.93 -3.82 12.05
CA ARG A 98 9.02 -4.51 11.14
C ARG A 98 9.57 -5.86 10.70
N ARG A 99 10.88 -5.98 10.44
CA ARG A 99 11.54 -7.28 10.18
C ARG A 99 11.35 -8.26 11.34
N LYS A 100 11.47 -7.80 12.59
CA LYS A 100 11.18 -8.64 13.77
C LYS A 100 9.73 -9.10 13.79
N ALA A 101 8.80 -8.17 13.59
CA ALA A 101 7.36 -8.49 13.56
C ALA A 101 7.00 -9.49 12.45
N ILE A 102 7.66 -9.41 11.27
CA ILE A 102 7.51 -10.41 10.20
C ILE A 102 7.91 -11.81 10.68
N ARG A 103 9.08 -11.94 11.32
CA ARG A 103 9.59 -13.22 11.84
C ARG A 103 8.72 -13.80 12.95
N GLU A 104 8.15 -12.93 13.79
CA GLU A 104 7.22 -13.29 14.86
C GLU A 104 5.80 -13.59 14.34
N GLY A 105 5.50 -13.24 13.08
CA GLY A 105 4.17 -13.41 12.49
C GLY A 105 3.11 -12.42 13.01
N ASP A 106 3.52 -11.32 13.65
CA ASP A 106 2.60 -10.31 14.19
C ASP A 106 2.01 -9.43 13.08
N LYS A 107 0.95 -9.93 12.44
CA LYS A 107 0.26 -9.25 11.33
C LYS A 107 -0.24 -7.85 11.70
N LYS A 108 -0.62 -7.61 12.97
CA LYS A 108 -1.13 -6.31 13.41
C LYS A 108 0.01 -5.30 13.47
N LYS A 109 1.13 -5.66 14.11
CA LYS A 109 2.33 -4.82 14.16
C LYS A 109 2.91 -4.57 12.78
N ILE A 110 2.96 -5.58 11.91
CA ILE A 110 3.40 -5.44 10.50
C ILE A 110 2.55 -4.41 9.74
N LYS A 111 1.22 -4.43 9.93
CA LYS A 111 0.29 -3.48 9.31
C LYS A 111 0.52 -2.06 9.84
N HIS A 112 0.63 -1.89 11.16
CA HIS A 112 0.83 -0.58 11.78
C HIS A 112 2.16 0.04 11.33
N LEU A 113 3.26 -0.70 11.39
CA LEU A 113 4.58 -0.20 10.96
C LEU A 113 4.61 0.13 9.46
N ARG A 114 3.83 -0.56 8.62
CA ARG A 114 3.66 -0.16 7.20
C ARG A 114 2.97 1.20 7.09
N MET A 115 1.97 1.48 7.92
CA MET A 115 1.28 2.78 7.93
C MET A 115 2.23 3.89 8.38
N ASP A 116 3.02 3.66 9.43
CA ASP A 116 4.03 4.61 9.91
C ASP A 116 5.07 4.92 8.81
N LEU A 117 5.54 3.90 8.08
CA LEU A 117 6.45 4.09 6.94
C LEU A 117 5.81 4.94 5.83
N ASN A 118 4.54 4.71 5.54
CA ASN A 118 3.79 5.47 4.54
C ASN A 118 3.63 6.94 4.96
N GLU A 119 3.42 7.22 6.24
CA GLU A 119 3.42 8.59 6.75
C GLU A 119 4.79 9.27 6.61
N LEU A 120 5.87 8.49 6.69
CA LEU A 120 7.25 8.95 6.49
C LEU A 120 7.71 8.97 5.02
N GLY A 121 6.82 8.72 4.06
CA GLY A 121 7.14 8.81 2.64
C GLY A 121 7.71 7.54 2.01
N PHE A 122 7.54 6.39 2.66
CA PHE A 122 8.03 5.10 2.19
C PHE A 122 6.90 4.09 2.03
N VAL A 123 6.87 3.40 0.89
CA VAL A 123 6.01 2.21 0.71
C VAL A 123 6.87 0.96 0.81
N VAL A 124 6.37 -0.05 1.52
CA VAL A 124 7.05 -1.33 1.71
C VAL A 124 6.24 -2.51 1.14
N LYS A 125 6.93 -3.35 0.37
CA LYS A 125 6.46 -4.65 -0.10
C LYS A 125 7.28 -5.77 0.52
N ASP A 126 6.63 -6.91 0.73
CA ASP A 126 7.26 -8.07 1.35
C ASP A 126 7.43 -9.18 0.31
N LYS A 127 8.60 -9.82 0.29
CA LYS A 127 8.84 -11.05 -0.46
C LYS A 127 9.48 -12.07 0.48
N GLY A 128 8.65 -12.91 1.09
CA GLY A 128 9.09 -13.74 2.21
C GLY A 128 9.42 -12.85 3.42
N GLU A 129 10.64 -12.95 3.94
CA GLU A 129 11.14 -12.09 5.02
C GLU A 129 11.79 -10.79 4.52
N ASP A 130 12.01 -10.67 3.21
CA ASP A 130 12.66 -9.51 2.62
C ASP A 130 11.68 -8.35 2.48
N GLN A 131 12.17 -7.14 2.80
CA GLN A 131 11.43 -5.89 2.66
C GLN A 131 12.00 -5.10 1.50
N TYR A 132 11.13 -4.77 0.55
CA TYR A 132 11.44 -3.89 -0.57
C TYR A 132 10.79 -2.54 -0.33
N ILE A 133 11.56 -1.47 -0.43
CA ILE A 133 11.11 -0.12 -0.15
C ILE A 133 11.17 0.74 -1.41
N ARG A 134 10.23 1.68 -1.52
CA ARG A 134 10.35 2.82 -2.43
C ARG A 134 10.06 4.11 -1.68
N ASN A 135 10.79 5.15 -1.99
CA ASN A 135 10.55 6.50 -1.50
C ASN A 135 9.60 7.22 -2.48
N PHE A 136 8.70 8.05 -1.96
CA PHE A 136 7.82 8.90 -2.76
C PHE A 136 7.84 10.38 -2.36
N HIS A 137 8.78 10.79 -1.50
CA HIS A 137 9.24 12.18 -1.42
C HIS A 137 10.06 12.51 -2.67
N ASN A 138 9.43 13.18 -3.63
CA ASN A 138 10.13 14.02 -4.62
C ASN A 138 9.91 15.49 -4.25
#